data_AF-A0A229R9A8-F1
#
_entry.id   AF-A0A229R9A8-F1
#
_cell.length_a   1.000
_cell.length_b   1.000
_cell.length_c   1.000
_cell.angle_alpha   90.00
_cell.angle_beta   90.00
_cell.angle_gamma   90.00
#
_symmetry.space_group_name_H-M   'P 1'
#
loop_
_entity.id
_entity.type
_entity.pdbx_description
1 polymer ?
#
loop_
_entity_poly.entity_id
_entity_poly.type
_entity_poly.pdbx_seq_one_letter_code
_entity_poly.pdbx_strand_id
1 'polypeptide(L)'
;MRSWPEFYNPWLSIAGYCAERVYRDEEVDLDRFLDQFQAPNGSIANSPAASAFFLLETERRGQAIVPERGARLRQYIHSRTPESIGYLDHVPHFVTAWSVMFENEVEHPLAHSHPAIAELCRELAHPSGLLCTVGATTIPGDTDSTACAMIAARIMERPTPATSSLDRMFDASEGAYRTFYFEHDLSLTTNIHMAGLLDLDGDRDRLAMLLAWLDRQTAHENTTCKWHLSPVYTMGEMARVLASVDHPVARSLAAVAARRLLNTQNGDGGWGHHGSTTEETAYSVLGVASVMRHGLVTPDISPALAQAHMFLTTRNPELTPLWLGKTLYCVQPLVPILRTVATQRLEQL
;
A
#
# COMPACT_ATOMS: atom_id res chain seq x y z
N MET A 1 -14.46 -21.27 -10.06
CA MET A 1 -13.18 -20.79 -9.52
C MET A 1 -12.17 -21.93 -9.37
N ARG A 2 -12.51 -23.05 -8.73
CA ARG A 2 -11.63 -24.23 -8.60
C ARG A 2 -11.29 -25.01 -9.89
N SER A 3 -12.03 -24.77 -10.97
CA SER A 3 -11.70 -25.29 -12.32
C SER A 3 -10.52 -24.57 -12.97
N TRP A 4 -10.06 -23.46 -12.38
CA TRP A 4 -8.87 -22.77 -12.84
C TRP A 4 -7.62 -23.60 -12.44
N PRO A 5 -6.75 -23.97 -13.40
CA PRO A 5 -5.58 -24.82 -13.11
C PRO A 5 -4.66 -24.27 -12.02
N GLU A 6 -4.60 -22.95 -11.90
CA GLU A 6 -3.75 -22.24 -10.93
C GLU A 6 -4.44 -21.98 -9.59
N PHE A 7 -5.61 -22.57 -9.33
CA PHE A 7 -6.36 -22.34 -8.10
C PHE A 7 -5.53 -22.59 -6.82
N TYR A 8 -4.65 -23.59 -6.84
CA TYR A 8 -3.74 -23.93 -5.74
C TYR A 8 -2.35 -23.28 -5.85
N ASN A 9 -2.13 -22.38 -6.81
CA ASN A 9 -0.84 -21.73 -7.00
C ASN A 9 -0.76 -20.45 -6.15
N PRO A 10 0.06 -20.41 -5.08
CA PRO A 10 0.15 -19.24 -4.19
C PRO A 10 0.76 -17.99 -4.85
N TRP A 11 1.38 -18.14 -6.03
CA TRP A 11 1.91 -17.00 -6.79
C TRP A 11 0.86 -16.25 -7.59
N LEU A 12 -0.29 -16.87 -7.85
CA LEU A 12 -1.32 -16.36 -8.75
C LEU A 12 -2.70 -16.31 -8.09
N SER A 13 -2.97 -17.22 -7.16
CA SER A 13 -4.27 -17.39 -6.54
C SER A 13 -4.34 -16.72 -5.18
N ILE A 14 -5.40 -15.92 -4.99
CA ILE A 14 -5.77 -15.39 -3.67
C ILE A 14 -6.64 -16.36 -2.88
N ALA A 15 -6.77 -17.63 -3.29
CA ALA A 15 -7.63 -18.60 -2.61
C ALA A 15 -7.25 -18.77 -1.14
N GLY A 16 -5.94 -18.85 -0.82
CA GLY A 16 -5.46 -18.87 0.56
C GLY A 16 -5.89 -17.65 1.35
N TYR A 17 -5.66 -16.45 0.80
CA TYR A 17 -6.10 -15.21 1.42
C TYR A 17 -7.62 -15.16 1.64
N CYS A 18 -8.42 -15.72 0.73
CA CYS A 18 -9.88 -15.74 0.78
C CYS A 18 -10.45 -17.10 1.19
N ALA A 19 -9.78 -17.88 2.06
CA ALA A 19 -10.18 -19.25 2.36
C ALA A 19 -11.62 -19.38 2.91
N GLU A 20 -12.17 -18.33 3.53
CA GLU A 20 -13.58 -18.28 3.93
C GLU A 20 -14.56 -18.44 2.74
N ARG A 21 -14.15 -18.12 1.51
CA ARG A 21 -14.97 -18.28 0.30
C ARG A 21 -15.09 -19.72 -0.17
N VAL A 22 -14.23 -20.61 0.33
CA VAL A 22 -14.24 -22.03 0.00
C VAL A 22 -14.70 -22.91 1.18
N TYR A 23 -15.17 -22.27 2.25
CA TYR A 23 -15.85 -22.96 3.34
C TYR A 23 -17.06 -23.76 2.81
N ARG A 24 -17.22 -25.01 3.27
CA ARG A 24 -18.22 -26.00 2.79
C ARG A 24 -18.09 -26.42 1.33
N ASP A 25 -17.02 -26.07 0.64
CA ASP A 25 -16.78 -26.56 -0.71
C ASP A 25 -16.14 -27.95 -0.68
N GLU A 26 -16.98 -29.01 -0.72
CA GLU A 26 -16.55 -30.41 -0.62
C GLU A 26 -15.55 -30.86 -1.71
N GLU A 27 -15.41 -30.12 -2.81
CA GLU A 27 -14.43 -30.45 -3.87
C GLU A 27 -13.04 -29.86 -3.60
N VAL A 28 -12.88 -28.99 -2.60
CA VAL A 28 -11.57 -28.49 -2.20
C VAL A 28 -10.83 -29.57 -1.41
N ASP A 29 -9.71 -30.01 -1.96
CA ASP A 29 -8.70 -30.82 -1.27
C ASP A 29 -8.04 -29.99 -0.15
N LEU A 30 -8.39 -30.30 1.11
CA LEU A 30 -7.91 -29.56 2.28
C LEU A 30 -6.42 -29.78 2.53
N ASP A 31 -5.89 -30.99 2.29
CA ASP A 31 -4.47 -31.25 2.50
C ASP A 31 -3.62 -30.47 1.50
N ARG A 32 -3.99 -30.52 0.21
CA ARG A 32 -3.33 -29.72 -0.81
C ARG A 32 -3.46 -28.23 -0.54
N PHE A 33 -4.63 -27.77 -0.08
CA PHE A 33 -4.82 -26.36 0.25
C PHE A 33 -3.90 -25.90 1.36
N LEU A 34 -3.82 -26.68 2.45
CA LEU A 34 -2.95 -26.40 3.59
C LEU A 34 -1.47 -26.51 3.21
N ASP A 35 -1.12 -27.40 2.28
CA ASP A 35 0.23 -27.52 1.74
C ASP A 35 0.68 -26.22 1.05
N GLN A 36 -0.17 -25.70 0.17
CA GLN A 36 0.15 -24.57 -0.71
C GLN A 36 -0.04 -23.20 -0.06
N PHE A 37 -1.01 -23.05 0.86
CA PHE A 37 -1.40 -21.75 1.41
C PHE A 37 -1.02 -21.52 2.88
N GLN A 38 -0.49 -22.53 3.59
CA GLN A 38 -0.01 -22.31 4.96
C GLN A 38 1.32 -21.55 4.99
N ALA A 39 1.33 -20.39 5.64
CA ALA A 39 2.52 -19.59 5.86
C ALA A 39 3.41 -20.17 6.98
N PRO A 40 4.70 -19.75 7.10
CA PRO A 40 5.62 -20.27 8.11
C PRO A 40 5.15 -20.12 9.55
N ASN A 41 4.35 -19.09 9.86
CA ASN A 41 3.75 -18.85 11.18
C ASN A 41 2.55 -19.76 11.50
N GLY A 42 2.19 -20.69 10.60
CA GLY A 42 1.07 -21.62 10.77
C GLY A 42 -0.28 -21.12 10.24
N SER A 43 -0.41 -19.83 9.95
CA SER A 43 -1.62 -19.25 9.37
C SER A 43 -1.86 -19.71 7.93
N ILE A 44 -3.07 -19.51 7.44
CA ILE A 44 -3.36 -19.46 6.01
C ILE A 44 -3.14 -18.03 5.52
N ALA A 45 -2.14 -17.82 4.66
CA ALA A 45 -1.85 -16.55 3.99
C ALA A 45 -1.77 -15.31 4.91
N ASN A 46 -1.31 -15.46 6.16
CA ASN A 46 -1.29 -14.38 7.17
C ASN A 46 -2.66 -13.73 7.43
N SER A 47 -3.77 -14.41 7.11
CA SER A 47 -5.14 -13.92 7.36
C SER A 47 -5.78 -14.70 8.52
N PRO A 48 -6.07 -14.04 9.66
CA PRO A 48 -6.76 -14.67 10.79
C PRO A 48 -8.12 -15.28 10.41
N ALA A 49 -8.91 -14.56 9.61
CA ALA A 49 -10.22 -15.04 9.16
C ALA A 49 -10.09 -16.29 8.27
N ALA A 50 -9.19 -16.27 7.27
CA ALA A 50 -8.97 -17.41 6.41
C ALA A 50 -8.52 -18.64 7.21
N SER A 51 -7.62 -18.42 8.17
CA SER A 51 -7.11 -19.45 9.07
C SER A 51 -8.21 -20.06 9.95
N ALA A 52 -9.10 -19.22 10.50
CA ALA A 52 -10.20 -19.66 11.34
C ALA A 52 -11.25 -20.46 10.56
N PHE A 53 -11.67 -19.95 9.40
CA PHE A 53 -12.63 -20.64 8.54
C PHE A 53 -12.06 -21.96 7.99
N PHE A 54 -10.76 -22.00 7.68
CA PHE A 54 -10.12 -23.23 7.25
C PHE A 54 -10.07 -24.27 8.39
N LEU A 55 -9.72 -23.86 9.61
CA LEU A 55 -9.75 -24.76 10.78
C LEU A 55 -11.17 -25.29 11.02
N LEU A 56 -12.19 -24.42 11.00
CA LEU A 56 -13.60 -24.83 11.11
C LEU A 56 -14.01 -25.85 10.05
N GLU A 57 -13.51 -25.70 8.81
CA GLU A 57 -13.81 -26.63 7.73
C GLU A 57 -13.16 -28.00 7.96
N THR A 58 -11.91 -28.03 8.43
CA THR A 58 -11.21 -29.28 8.76
C THR A 58 -11.93 -30.04 9.87
N GLU A 59 -12.40 -29.33 10.90
CA GLU A 59 -13.17 -29.91 12.00
C GLU A 59 -14.55 -30.40 11.54
N ARG A 60 -15.25 -29.63 10.70
CA ARG A 60 -16.56 -30.00 10.16
C ARG A 60 -16.51 -31.31 9.36
N ARG A 61 -15.50 -31.48 8.49
CA ARG A 61 -15.38 -32.69 7.66
C ARG A 61 -14.88 -33.90 8.44
N GLY A 62 -14.27 -33.70 9.61
CA GLY A 62 -13.57 -34.75 10.34
C GLY A 62 -12.45 -35.40 9.50
N GLN A 63 -11.96 -34.73 8.47
CA GLN A 63 -10.92 -35.23 7.58
C GLN A 63 -9.57 -35.12 8.26
N ALA A 64 -8.77 -36.18 8.16
CA ALA A 64 -7.39 -36.14 8.60
C ALA A 64 -6.61 -35.21 7.67
N ILE A 65 -6.04 -34.14 8.23
CA ILE A 65 -5.00 -33.35 7.59
C ILE A 65 -3.64 -33.73 8.17
N VAL A 66 -2.55 -33.35 7.48
CA VAL A 66 -1.18 -33.53 8.01
C VAL A 66 -1.10 -33.00 9.45
N PRO A 67 -0.83 -33.86 10.47
CA PRO A 67 -0.99 -33.49 11.87
C PRO A 67 -0.17 -32.27 12.31
N GLU A 68 1.05 -32.15 11.82
CA GLU A 68 1.95 -31.03 12.11
C GLU A 68 1.41 -29.70 11.56
N ARG A 69 0.89 -29.70 10.32
CA ARG A 69 0.29 -28.51 9.70
C ARG A 69 -0.98 -28.10 10.43
N GLY A 70 -1.83 -29.07 10.80
CA GLY A 70 -3.01 -28.82 11.62
C GLY A 70 -2.68 -28.26 13.00
N ALA A 71 -1.64 -28.78 13.66
CA ALA A 71 -1.17 -28.29 14.95
C ALA A 71 -0.69 -26.83 14.87
N ARG A 72 0.10 -26.47 13.85
CA ARG A 72 0.55 -25.08 13.63
C ARG A 72 -0.62 -24.12 13.35
N LEU A 73 -1.61 -24.55 12.57
CA LEU A 73 -2.81 -23.75 12.30
C LEU A 73 -3.60 -23.49 13.58
N ARG A 74 -3.82 -24.52 14.41
CA ARG A 74 -4.46 -24.37 15.71
C ARG A 74 -3.64 -23.45 16.61
N GLN A 75 -2.33 -23.65 16.70
CA GLN A 75 -1.45 -22.81 17.52
C GLN A 75 -1.55 -21.34 17.11
N TYR A 76 -1.50 -21.06 15.80
CA TYR A 76 -1.66 -19.71 15.27
C TYR A 76 -2.99 -19.08 15.70
N ILE A 77 -4.12 -19.80 15.57
CA ILE A 77 -5.43 -19.26 15.98
C ILE A 77 -5.50 -19.03 17.49
N HIS A 78 -5.04 -19.98 18.30
CA HIS A 78 -5.09 -19.87 19.75
C HIS A 78 -4.14 -18.81 20.32
N SER A 79 -3.14 -18.37 19.56
CA SER A 79 -2.23 -17.31 19.98
C SER A 79 -2.77 -15.90 19.69
N ARG A 80 -3.95 -15.75 19.10
CA ARG A 80 -4.52 -14.43 18.74
C ARG A 80 -5.58 -13.97 19.72
N THR A 81 -5.61 -12.65 19.92
CA THR A 81 -6.68 -11.98 20.65
C THR A 81 -7.46 -11.08 19.69
N PRO A 82 -8.80 -11.02 19.77
CA PRO A 82 -9.62 -10.20 18.86
C PRO A 82 -9.20 -8.73 18.78
N GLU A 83 -8.67 -8.17 19.88
CA GLU A 83 -8.28 -6.76 19.99
C GLU A 83 -6.98 -6.43 19.24
N SER A 84 -6.17 -7.43 18.90
CA SER A 84 -4.85 -7.27 18.27
C SER A 84 -4.80 -7.72 16.81
N ILE A 85 -5.92 -8.20 16.25
CA ILE A 85 -5.96 -8.76 14.91
C ILE A 85 -6.72 -7.87 13.92
N GLY A 86 -6.09 -7.59 12.79
CA GLY A 86 -6.75 -7.06 11.60
C GLY A 86 -7.23 -8.19 10.67
N TYR A 87 -7.70 -7.82 9.47
CA TYR A 87 -7.98 -8.80 8.41
C TYR A 87 -6.70 -9.52 7.92
N LEU A 88 -5.55 -8.89 8.14
CA LEU A 88 -4.19 -9.42 8.06
C LEU A 88 -3.54 -9.31 9.44
N ASP A 89 -2.65 -10.25 9.75
CA ASP A 89 -1.89 -10.26 11.00
C ASP A 89 -0.88 -9.10 11.05
N HIS A 90 0.03 -9.06 10.07
CA HIS A 90 1.10 -8.07 9.98
C HIS A 90 1.33 -7.67 8.52
N VAL A 91 1.75 -6.42 8.31
CA VAL A 91 2.08 -5.83 7.00
C VAL A 91 3.50 -5.20 7.00
N PRO A 92 4.54 -5.99 7.33
CA PRO A 92 5.88 -5.45 7.60
C PRO A 92 6.51 -4.74 6.39
N HIS A 93 6.32 -5.27 5.18
CA HIS A 93 6.92 -4.67 3.99
C HIS A 93 6.27 -3.34 3.64
N PHE A 94 4.95 -3.25 3.76
CA PHE A 94 4.22 -2.01 3.57
C PHE A 94 4.63 -0.94 4.57
N VAL A 95 4.62 -1.25 5.88
CA VAL A 95 5.07 -0.32 6.91
C VAL A 95 6.50 0.14 6.61
N THR A 96 7.41 -0.79 6.34
CA THR A 96 8.82 -0.47 6.09
C THR A 96 9.00 0.44 4.87
N ALA A 97 8.39 0.10 3.73
CA ALA A 97 8.54 0.88 2.51
C ALA A 97 7.92 2.27 2.64
N TRP A 98 6.70 2.38 3.19
CA TRP A 98 6.03 3.67 3.36
C TRP A 98 6.77 4.55 4.38
N SER A 99 7.22 3.99 5.52
CA SER A 99 8.01 4.72 6.51
C SER A 99 9.26 5.36 5.88
N VAL A 100 10.03 4.60 5.10
CA VAL A 100 11.22 5.13 4.41
C VAL A 100 10.86 6.24 3.43
N MET A 101 9.84 6.03 2.60
CA MET A 101 9.42 7.02 1.60
C MET A 101 9.00 8.34 2.25
N PHE A 102 8.26 8.30 3.36
CA PHE A 102 7.84 9.51 4.05
C PHE A 102 8.96 10.14 4.87
N GLU A 103 9.78 9.37 5.57
CA GLU A 103 10.89 9.92 6.35
C GLU A 103 11.94 10.59 5.46
N ASN A 104 12.08 10.16 4.20
CA ASN A 104 12.89 10.85 3.19
C ASN A 104 12.33 12.21 2.76
N GLU A 105 11.10 12.55 3.15
CA GLU A 105 10.54 13.87 2.92
C GLU A 105 11.11 14.93 3.89
N VAL A 106 11.97 14.61 4.86
CA VAL A 106 12.49 15.60 5.82
C VAL A 106 14.01 15.54 5.92
N GLU A 107 14.65 16.66 6.30
CA GLU A 107 16.12 16.75 6.41
C GLU A 107 16.72 15.86 7.52
N HIS A 108 15.92 15.49 8.51
CA HIS A 108 16.32 14.62 9.62
C HIS A 108 15.40 13.39 9.70
N PRO A 109 15.59 12.38 8.82
CA PRO A 109 14.79 11.16 8.82
C PRO A 109 14.85 10.46 10.18
N LEU A 110 13.77 9.75 10.54
CA LEU A 110 13.78 8.90 11.71
C LEU A 110 14.73 7.70 11.49
N ALA A 111 15.29 7.15 12.56
CA ALA A 111 16.20 6.03 12.45
C ALA A 111 15.45 4.77 11.96
N HIS A 112 15.86 4.21 10.81
CA HIS A 112 15.27 2.98 10.29
C HIS A 112 15.82 1.72 10.97
N SER A 113 14.96 0.72 11.13
CA SER A 113 15.37 -0.63 11.52
C SER A 113 16.16 -1.28 10.37
N HIS A 114 17.49 -1.36 10.51
CA HIS A 114 18.36 -2.09 9.58
C HIS A 114 17.86 -3.51 9.26
N PRO A 115 17.33 -4.30 10.24
CA PRO A 115 16.71 -5.59 9.95
C PRO A 115 15.51 -5.53 9.01
N ALA A 116 14.59 -4.58 9.20
CA ALA A 116 13.37 -4.49 8.39
C ALA A 116 13.69 -4.15 6.93
N ILE A 117 14.64 -3.24 6.70
CA ILE A 117 15.11 -2.90 5.35
C ILE A 117 15.85 -4.08 4.70
N ALA A 118 16.66 -4.81 5.47
CA ALA A 118 17.35 -5.99 4.94
C ALA A 118 16.35 -7.09 4.52
N GLU A 119 15.30 -7.31 5.31
CA GLU A 119 14.22 -8.24 4.97
C GLU A 119 13.46 -7.79 3.72
N LEU A 120 13.04 -6.53 3.65
CA LEU A 120 12.39 -5.95 2.48
C LEU A 120 13.22 -6.14 1.20
N CYS A 121 14.53 -5.86 1.26
CA CYS A 121 15.43 -6.02 0.11
C CYS A 121 15.60 -7.49 -0.29
N ARG A 122 15.63 -8.42 0.68
CA ARG A 122 15.68 -9.85 0.41
C ARG A 122 14.42 -10.32 -0.32
N GLU A 123 13.26 -9.81 0.07
CA GLU A 123 11.97 -10.15 -0.51
C GLU A 123 11.70 -9.44 -1.85
N LEU A 124 12.43 -8.37 -2.19
CA LEU A 124 12.45 -7.84 -3.56
C LEU A 124 13.07 -8.81 -4.57
N ALA A 125 13.96 -9.71 -4.12
CA ALA A 125 14.55 -10.76 -4.95
C ALA A 125 13.66 -12.02 -5.04
N HIS A 126 12.41 -11.92 -4.61
CA HIS A 126 11.47 -13.01 -4.61
C HIS A 126 11.29 -13.61 -6.04
N PRO A 127 11.29 -14.95 -6.23
CA PRO A 127 11.26 -15.57 -7.56
C PRO A 127 10.09 -15.18 -8.48
N SER A 128 8.97 -14.75 -7.90
CA SER A 128 7.84 -14.23 -8.66
C SER A 128 8.17 -12.90 -9.36
N GLY A 129 9.20 -12.16 -8.92
CA GLY A 129 9.48 -10.79 -9.35
C GLY A 129 8.56 -9.73 -8.73
N LEU A 130 7.69 -10.13 -7.80
CA LEU A 130 6.81 -9.23 -7.06
C LEU A 130 6.89 -9.49 -5.57
N LEU A 131 7.01 -8.41 -4.81
CA LEU A 131 6.98 -8.40 -3.36
C LEU A 131 5.54 -8.39 -2.86
N CYS A 132 5.28 -9.15 -1.79
CA CYS A 132 4.01 -9.14 -1.09
C CYS A 132 4.03 -8.17 0.10
N THR A 133 2.96 -7.40 0.28
CA THR A 133 2.79 -6.42 1.38
C THR A 133 2.95 -6.99 2.81
N VAL A 134 2.62 -8.28 3.01
CA VAL A 134 2.56 -8.93 4.34
C VAL A 134 3.78 -9.76 4.75
N GLY A 135 4.90 -9.66 4.04
CA GLY A 135 6.07 -10.50 4.35
C GLY A 135 6.05 -11.86 3.65
N ALA A 136 6.81 -12.81 4.21
CA ALA A 136 6.81 -14.20 3.75
C ALA A 136 5.43 -14.84 3.98
N THR A 137 4.64 -14.99 2.91
CA THR A 137 3.26 -15.48 2.91
C THR A 137 2.93 -16.22 1.62
N THR A 138 1.65 -16.56 1.46
CA THR A 138 1.07 -17.20 0.26
C THR A 138 0.03 -16.30 -0.42
N ILE A 139 0.07 -14.99 -0.16
CA ILE A 139 -0.62 -13.97 -0.95
C ILE A 139 0.30 -13.59 -2.13
N PRO A 140 -0.21 -13.54 -3.38
CA PRO A 140 0.55 -13.03 -4.51
C PRO A 140 1.17 -11.66 -4.23
N GLY A 141 2.38 -11.45 -4.72
CA GLY A 141 2.98 -10.11 -4.73
C GLY A 141 2.27 -9.17 -5.69
N ASP A 142 2.47 -7.87 -5.49
CA ASP A 142 1.77 -6.82 -6.23
C ASP A 142 2.71 -5.69 -6.67
N THR A 143 2.34 -4.96 -7.72
CA THR A 143 3.17 -3.89 -8.27
C THR A 143 3.30 -2.69 -7.33
N ASP A 144 2.29 -2.38 -6.51
CA ASP A 144 2.28 -1.21 -5.63
C ASP A 144 3.33 -1.35 -4.53
N SER A 145 3.24 -2.45 -3.79
CA SER A 145 4.20 -2.82 -2.75
C SER A 145 5.60 -2.99 -3.31
N THR A 146 5.73 -3.59 -4.49
CA THR A 146 7.04 -3.78 -5.14
C THR A 146 7.65 -2.44 -5.53
N ALA A 147 6.88 -1.54 -6.15
CA ALA A 147 7.36 -0.22 -6.56
C ALA A 147 7.79 0.62 -5.35
N CYS A 148 6.97 0.69 -4.32
CA CYS A 148 7.30 1.41 -3.09
C CYS A 148 8.52 0.83 -2.37
N ALA A 149 8.64 -0.51 -2.32
CA ALA A 149 9.81 -1.16 -1.74
C ALA A 149 11.09 -0.88 -2.55
N MET A 150 10.97 -0.86 -3.88
CA MET A 150 12.06 -0.49 -4.80
C MET A 150 12.51 0.98 -4.62
N ILE A 151 11.57 1.91 -4.42
CA ILE A 151 11.86 3.31 -4.09
C ILE A 151 12.54 3.39 -2.72
N ALA A 152 11.98 2.76 -1.69
CA ALA A 152 12.53 2.76 -0.34
C ALA A 152 13.97 2.19 -0.31
N ALA A 153 14.21 1.09 -1.01
CA ALA A 153 15.55 0.52 -1.08
C ALA A 153 16.54 1.42 -1.85
N ARG A 154 16.10 2.18 -2.88
CA ARG A 154 16.93 3.19 -3.54
C ARG A 154 17.29 4.36 -2.61
N ILE A 155 16.30 4.88 -1.86
CA ILE A 155 16.52 5.91 -0.82
C ILE A 155 17.59 5.46 0.17
N MET A 156 17.57 4.17 0.54
CA MET A 156 18.51 3.58 1.48
C MET A 156 19.82 3.08 0.84
N GLU A 157 20.06 3.41 -0.43
CA GLU A 157 21.24 2.99 -1.19
C GLU A 157 21.46 1.46 -1.19
N ARG A 158 20.38 0.69 -1.22
CA ARG A 158 20.39 -0.78 -1.22
C ARG A 158 20.23 -1.33 -2.64
N PRO A 159 20.79 -2.52 -2.91
CA PRO A 159 20.55 -3.21 -4.18
C PRO A 159 19.06 -3.47 -4.40
N THR A 160 18.57 -3.19 -5.60
CA THR A 160 17.19 -3.45 -6.01
C THR A 160 17.16 -4.03 -7.43
N PRO A 161 16.09 -4.77 -7.80
CA PRO A 161 15.84 -5.14 -9.19
C PRO A 161 15.71 -3.90 -10.09
N ALA A 162 15.98 -4.08 -11.39
CA ALA A 162 15.63 -3.06 -12.39
C ALA A 162 14.11 -2.99 -12.56
N THR A 163 13.57 -1.82 -12.90
CA THR A 163 12.13 -1.61 -13.17
C THR A 163 11.56 -2.55 -14.22
N SER A 164 12.40 -3.02 -15.17
CA SER A 164 12.02 -4.02 -16.17
C SER A 164 11.54 -5.35 -15.56
N SER A 165 11.84 -5.64 -14.29
CA SER A 165 11.25 -6.81 -13.59
C SER A 165 9.73 -6.72 -13.48
N LEU A 166 9.16 -5.52 -13.60
CA LEU A 166 7.72 -5.24 -13.57
C LEU A 166 7.09 -5.19 -14.95
N ASP A 167 7.82 -5.38 -16.05
CA ASP A 167 7.29 -5.27 -17.43
C ASP A 167 6.11 -6.21 -17.69
N ARG A 168 6.10 -7.38 -17.06
CA ARG A 168 4.98 -8.34 -17.16
C ARG A 168 3.66 -7.82 -16.57
N MET A 169 3.73 -6.78 -15.74
CA MET A 169 2.58 -6.11 -15.13
C MET A 169 2.12 -4.91 -15.94
N PHE A 170 2.87 -4.51 -16.97
CA PHE A 170 2.50 -3.40 -17.84
C PHE A 170 1.42 -3.84 -18.83
N ASP A 171 0.29 -3.15 -18.79
CA ASP A 171 -0.77 -3.26 -19.78
C ASP A 171 -0.52 -2.25 -20.91
N ALA A 172 0.01 -2.74 -22.02
CA ALA A 172 0.31 -1.90 -23.18
C ALA A 172 -0.92 -1.29 -23.86
N SER A 173 -2.11 -1.89 -23.67
CA SER A 173 -3.35 -1.37 -24.25
C SER A 173 -3.84 -0.11 -23.51
N GLU A 174 -3.58 -0.06 -22.22
CA GLU A 174 -3.91 1.09 -21.36
C GLU A 174 -2.75 2.11 -21.29
N GLY A 175 -1.52 1.62 -21.36
CA GLY A 175 -0.30 2.39 -21.09
C GLY A 175 0.00 2.53 -19.60
N ALA A 176 -0.39 1.56 -18.78
CA ALA A 176 -0.28 1.61 -17.33
C ALA A 176 0.00 0.22 -16.72
N TYR A 177 0.39 0.20 -15.45
CA TYR A 177 0.70 -1.03 -14.72
C TYR A 177 -0.51 -1.55 -13.93
N ARG A 178 -0.66 -2.87 -13.96
CA ARG A 178 -1.58 -3.59 -13.10
C ARG A 178 -1.04 -3.69 -11.68
N THR A 179 -1.89 -3.61 -10.66
CA THR A 179 -1.49 -3.93 -9.27
C THR A 179 -1.32 -5.44 -9.12
N PHE A 180 -2.35 -6.22 -9.48
CA PHE A 180 -2.31 -7.69 -9.50
C PHE A 180 -2.44 -8.22 -10.93
N TYR A 181 -1.87 -9.39 -11.19
CA TYR A 181 -1.81 -9.96 -12.54
C TYR A 181 -3.21 -10.16 -13.15
N PHE A 182 -4.14 -10.62 -12.32
CA PHE A 182 -5.56 -10.82 -12.63
C PHE A 182 -6.41 -9.82 -11.86
N GLU A 183 -6.43 -8.57 -12.31
CA GLU A 183 -7.33 -7.54 -11.80
C GLU A 183 -8.28 -7.05 -12.88
N HIS A 184 -9.42 -6.50 -12.46
CA HIS A 184 -10.41 -5.90 -13.36
C HIS A 184 -10.05 -4.44 -13.68
N ASP A 185 -9.85 -3.63 -12.63
CA ASP A 185 -9.57 -2.20 -12.75
C ASP A 185 -8.15 -1.87 -12.29
N LEU A 186 -7.45 -1.04 -13.07
CA LEU A 186 -6.14 -0.52 -12.71
C LEU A 186 -6.21 0.42 -11.51
N SER A 187 -5.18 0.42 -10.66
CA SER A 187 -5.11 1.33 -9.52
C SER A 187 -4.43 2.64 -9.88
N LEU A 188 -5.07 3.77 -9.55
CA LEU A 188 -4.47 5.10 -9.72
C LEU A 188 -3.20 5.26 -8.86
N THR A 189 -3.21 4.81 -7.60
CA THR A 189 -2.08 4.99 -6.68
C THR A 189 -0.88 4.10 -7.01
N THR A 190 -1.13 2.87 -7.49
CA THR A 190 -0.07 2.02 -8.03
C THR A 190 0.68 2.69 -9.16
N ASN A 191 -0.06 3.36 -10.04
CA ASN A 191 0.51 4.03 -11.18
C ASN A 191 1.17 5.38 -10.80
N ILE A 192 0.74 6.04 -9.72
CA ILE A 192 1.46 7.18 -9.13
C ILE A 192 2.83 6.73 -8.59
N HIS A 193 2.90 5.65 -7.82
CA HIS A 193 4.17 5.13 -7.30
C HIS A 193 5.09 4.62 -8.42
N MET A 194 4.54 3.95 -9.43
CA MET A 194 5.30 3.57 -10.62
C MET A 194 5.88 4.77 -11.36
N ALA A 195 5.16 5.90 -11.47
CA ALA A 195 5.69 7.11 -12.09
C ALA A 195 6.93 7.64 -11.34
N GLY A 196 6.88 7.66 -10.01
CA GLY A 196 8.03 8.02 -9.18
C GLY A 196 9.22 7.06 -9.39
N LEU A 197 8.96 5.76 -9.44
CA LEU A 197 10.01 4.77 -9.68
C LEU A 197 10.64 4.86 -11.07
N LEU A 198 9.83 5.06 -12.12
CA LEU A 198 10.31 5.20 -13.50
C LEU A 198 11.15 6.47 -13.69
N ASP A 199 10.78 7.56 -13.02
CA ASP A 199 11.58 8.80 -13.02
C ASP A 199 12.95 8.58 -12.34
N LEU A 200 12.98 7.90 -11.19
CA LEU A 200 14.23 7.53 -10.51
C LEU A 200 15.15 6.67 -11.37
N ASP A 201 14.59 5.74 -12.15
CA ASP A 201 15.36 4.85 -13.03
C ASP A 201 15.64 5.48 -14.41
N GLY A 202 15.09 6.66 -14.70
CA GLY A 202 15.30 7.36 -15.96
C GLY A 202 14.59 6.73 -17.17
N ASP A 203 13.56 5.89 -16.97
CA ASP A 203 12.77 5.28 -18.04
C ASP A 203 11.72 6.29 -18.57
N ARG A 204 12.20 7.23 -19.39
CA ARG A 204 11.41 8.36 -19.92
C ARG A 204 10.26 7.91 -20.82
N ASP A 205 10.47 6.88 -21.63
CA ASP A 205 9.46 6.41 -22.59
C ASP A 205 8.27 5.78 -21.85
N ARG A 206 8.55 4.89 -20.89
CA ARG A 206 7.51 4.27 -20.07
C ARG A 206 6.79 5.29 -19.20
N LEU A 207 7.55 6.21 -18.60
CA LEU A 207 7.00 7.30 -17.79
C LEU A 207 6.02 8.16 -18.61
N ALA A 208 6.35 8.51 -19.85
CA ALA A 208 5.48 9.31 -20.70
C ALA A 208 4.14 8.61 -21.00
N MET A 209 4.16 7.30 -21.29
CA MET A 209 2.93 6.51 -21.49
C MET A 209 2.07 6.49 -20.23
N LEU A 210 2.70 6.27 -19.08
CA LEU A 210 2.04 6.19 -17.80
C LEU A 210 1.41 7.52 -17.38
N LEU A 211 2.12 8.63 -17.57
CA LEU A 211 1.61 9.97 -17.30
C LEU A 211 0.45 10.34 -18.23
N ALA A 212 0.48 9.92 -19.49
CA ALA A 212 -0.66 10.10 -20.39
C ALA A 212 -1.90 9.31 -19.92
N TRP A 213 -1.71 8.12 -19.34
CA TRP A 213 -2.80 7.38 -18.71
C TRP A 213 -3.33 8.11 -17.46
N LEU A 214 -2.45 8.54 -16.55
CA LEU A 214 -2.82 9.28 -15.34
C LEU A 214 -3.61 10.57 -15.65
N ASP A 215 -3.21 11.32 -16.69
CA ASP A 215 -3.90 12.52 -17.14
C ASP A 215 -5.34 12.22 -17.60
N ARG A 216 -5.53 11.16 -18.40
CA ARG A 216 -6.89 10.72 -18.81
C ARG A 216 -7.76 10.30 -17.63
N GLN A 217 -7.20 9.57 -16.66
CA GLN A 217 -7.97 9.10 -15.50
C GLN A 217 -8.42 10.28 -14.61
N THR A 218 -7.57 11.29 -14.45
CA THR A 218 -7.83 12.43 -13.56
C THR A 218 -8.67 13.54 -14.20
N ALA A 219 -8.76 13.57 -15.53
CA ALA A 219 -9.63 14.48 -16.29
C ALA A 219 -11.11 14.31 -15.95
N HIS A 220 -11.54 13.12 -15.52
CA HIS A 220 -12.91 12.84 -15.10
C HIS A 220 -13.17 13.13 -13.61
N GLU A 221 -12.28 13.88 -12.96
CA GLU A 221 -12.29 14.14 -11.51
C GLU A 221 -12.25 12.87 -10.65
N ASN A 222 -11.87 11.74 -11.25
CA ASN A 222 -11.75 10.48 -10.54
C ASN A 222 -10.45 10.47 -9.72
N THR A 223 -10.58 10.58 -8.41
CA THR A 223 -9.49 10.41 -7.43
C THR A 223 -9.71 9.20 -6.53
N THR A 224 -10.64 8.31 -6.92
CA THR A 224 -10.93 7.11 -6.13
C THR A 224 -9.72 6.17 -6.11
N CYS A 225 -9.42 5.65 -4.93
CA CYS A 225 -8.42 4.62 -4.74
C CYS A 225 -9.12 3.34 -4.32
N LYS A 226 -8.79 2.22 -4.98
CA LYS A 226 -9.35 0.91 -4.60
C LYS A 226 -8.75 0.34 -3.31
N TRP A 227 -7.70 0.97 -2.78
CA TRP A 227 -6.95 0.56 -1.58
C TRP A 227 -7.18 1.46 -0.37
N HIS A 228 -7.79 2.63 -0.55
CA HIS A 228 -7.99 3.61 0.51
C HIS A 228 -9.32 4.35 0.33
N LEU A 229 -10.09 4.46 1.40
CA LEU A 229 -11.43 5.06 1.39
C LEU A 229 -11.41 6.56 1.10
N SER A 230 -10.36 7.25 1.54
CA SER A 230 -10.26 8.69 1.38
C SER A 230 -9.70 9.11 0.01
N PRO A 231 -10.39 10.00 -0.74
CA PRO A 231 -9.83 10.60 -1.95
C PRO A 231 -8.64 11.54 -1.66
N VAL A 232 -8.52 12.01 -0.42
CA VAL A 232 -7.40 12.85 0.02
C VAL A 232 -6.08 12.08 -0.04
N TYR A 233 -6.08 10.77 0.24
CA TYR A 233 -4.88 9.95 0.10
C TYR A 233 -4.34 9.98 -1.34
N THR A 234 -5.20 9.71 -2.32
CA THR A 234 -4.81 9.73 -3.74
C THR A 234 -4.28 11.08 -4.17
N MET A 235 -4.93 12.17 -3.75
CA MET A 235 -4.50 13.53 -4.09
C MET A 235 -3.19 13.91 -3.39
N GLY A 236 -3.03 13.52 -2.12
CA GLY A 236 -1.80 13.73 -1.35
C GLY A 236 -0.62 13.04 -1.99
N GLU A 237 -0.76 11.74 -2.33
CA GLU A 237 0.29 10.98 -3.03
C GLU A 237 0.58 11.52 -4.43
N MET A 238 -0.45 11.88 -5.20
CA MET A 238 -0.28 12.48 -6.51
C MET A 238 0.48 13.81 -6.43
N ALA A 239 0.13 14.68 -5.50
CA ALA A 239 0.83 15.94 -5.27
C ALA A 239 2.28 15.70 -4.80
N ARG A 240 2.47 14.79 -3.83
CA ARG A 240 3.77 14.51 -3.22
C ARG A 240 4.75 13.90 -4.21
N VAL A 241 4.36 12.81 -4.88
CA VAL A 241 5.21 12.02 -5.77
C VAL A 241 5.41 12.74 -7.10
N LEU A 242 4.35 13.26 -7.73
CA LEU A 242 4.48 13.82 -9.09
C LEU A 242 5.11 15.22 -9.11
N ALA A 243 5.21 15.92 -7.96
CA ALA A 243 5.91 17.20 -7.87
C ALA A 243 7.42 17.05 -8.12
N SER A 244 8.01 15.92 -7.71
CA SER A 244 9.44 15.65 -7.89
C SER A 244 9.79 15.04 -9.24
N VAL A 245 8.82 14.45 -9.94
CA VAL A 245 9.00 13.88 -11.27
C VAL A 245 9.32 14.97 -12.29
N ASP A 246 10.41 14.79 -13.04
CA ASP A 246 10.88 15.76 -14.03
C ASP A 246 10.13 15.63 -15.37
N HIS A 247 8.82 15.87 -15.33
CA HIS A 247 7.96 15.86 -16.51
C HIS A 247 6.82 16.90 -16.41
N PRO A 248 6.54 17.68 -17.47
CA PRO A 248 5.51 18.73 -17.43
C PRO A 248 4.11 18.23 -17.04
N VAL A 249 3.69 17.07 -17.55
CA VAL A 249 2.39 16.46 -17.21
C VAL A 249 2.35 16.08 -15.72
N ALA A 250 3.43 15.50 -15.18
CA ALA A 250 3.49 15.12 -13.77
C ALA A 250 3.34 16.34 -12.86
N ARG A 251 4.11 17.40 -13.14
CA ARG A 251 4.05 18.67 -12.40
C ARG A 251 2.68 19.35 -12.50
N SER A 252 2.03 19.28 -13.67
CA SER A 252 0.66 19.76 -13.85
C SER A 252 -0.34 19.00 -12.97
N LEU A 253 -0.30 17.66 -12.98
CA LEU A 253 -1.14 16.80 -12.15
C LEU A 253 -0.90 17.05 -10.66
N ALA A 254 0.35 17.19 -10.23
CA ALA A 254 0.70 17.53 -8.86
C ALA A 254 0.07 18.86 -8.41
N ALA A 255 0.19 19.90 -9.25
CA ALA A 255 -0.39 21.21 -8.97
C ALA A 255 -1.93 21.19 -8.95
N VAL A 256 -2.57 20.39 -9.82
CA VAL A 256 -4.03 20.16 -9.79
C VAL A 256 -4.45 19.49 -8.49
N ALA A 257 -3.75 18.43 -8.08
CA ALA A 257 -4.03 17.70 -6.85
C ALA A 257 -3.88 18.60 -5.61
N ALA A 258 -2.81 19.38 -5.51
CA ALA A 258 -2.63 20.34 -4.42
C ALA A 258 -3.71 21.43 -4.37
N ARG A 259 -4.13 21.97 -5.53
CA ARG A 259 -5.25 22.93 -5.57
C ARG A 259 -6.56 22.30 -5.07
N ARG A 260 -6.83 21.05 -5.46
CA ARG A 260 -8.02 20.32 -4.97
C ARG A 260 -7.95 20.10 -3.46
N LEU A 261 -6.79 19.69 -2.94
CA LEU A 261 -6.57 19.57 -1.49
C LEU A 261 -6.88 20.89 -0.78
N LEU A 262 -6.28 22.01 -1.22
CA LEU A 262 -6.53 23.32 -0.61
C LEU A 262 -8.02 23.70 -0.60
N ASN A 263 -8.77 23.36 -1.65
CA ASN A 263 -10.21 23.61 -1.73
C ASN A 263 -11.06 22.70 -0.83
N THR A 264 -10.50 21.60 -0.32
CA THR A 264 -11.19 20.62 0.53
C THR A 264 -10.72 20.64 1.98
N GLN A 265 -9.92 21.63 2.39
CA GLN A 265 -9.53 21.77 3.79
C GLN A 265 -10.78 22.06 4.64
N ASN A 266 -10.91 21.35 5.77
CA ASN A 266 -12.02 21.55 6.69
C ASN A 266 -11.80 22.81 7.53
N GLY A 267 -12.88 23.36 8.09
CA GLY A 267 -12.83 24.58 8.91
C GLY A 267 -12.02 24.47 10.21
N ASP A 268 -11.58 23.26 10.60
CA ASP A 268 -10.69 23.03 11.73
C ASP A 268 -9.21 22.94 11.36
N GLY A 269 -8.87 23.19 10.09
CA GLY A 269 -7.50 23.17 9.57
C GLY A 269 -7.02 21.79 9.11
N GLY A 270 -7.76 20.72 9.38
CA GLY A 270 -7.42 19.38 8.91
C GLY A 270 -8.07 19.02 7.57
N TRP A 271 -7.79 17.79 7.13
CA TRP A 271 -8.44 17.17 5.99
C TRP A 271 -9.09 15.85 6.38
N GLY A 272 -10.23 15.58 5.75
CA GLY A 272 -10.78 14.24 5.70
C GLY A 272 -12.21 14.20 5.17
N HIS A 273 -12.60 13.06 4.62
CA HIS A 273 -13.90 12.91 3.92
C HIS A 273 -15.11 12.94 4.87
N HIS A 274 -14.95 12.44 6.09
CA HIS A 274 -16.01 12.36 7.11
C HIS A 274 -15.63 13.12 8.39
N GLY A 275 -14.93 14.23 8.22
CA GLY A 275 -14.25 14.96 9.28
C GLY A 275 -12.74 14.76 9.19
N SER A 276 -12.00 15.69 9.79
CA SER A 276 -10.55 15.72 9.70
C SER A 276 -9.90 14.58 10.49
N THR A 277 -8.97 13.86 9.88
CA THR A 277 -8.18 12.81 10.55
C THR A 277 -6.69 13.14 10.52
N THR A 278 -5.92 12.50 11.40
CA THR A 278 -4.45 12.66 11.42
C THR A 278 -3.81 12.17 10.13
N GLU A 279 -4.24 10.99 9.64
CA GLU A 279 -3.70 10.38 8.43
C GLU A 279 -3.99 11.22 7.17
N GLU A 280 -5.24 11.63 6.96
CA GLU A 280 -5.62 12.44 5.79
C GLU A 280 -4.98 13.84 5.82
N THR A 281 -4.89 14.46 7.00
CA THR A 281 -4.22 15.75 7.16
C THR A 281 -2.72 15.64 6.85
N ALA A 282 -2.06 14.59 7.32
CA ALA A 282 -0.63 14.38 7.04
C ALA A 282 -0.36 14.18 5.54
N TYR A 283 -1.13 13.34 4.84
CA TYR A 283 -0.99 13.18 3.38
C TYR A 283 -1.20 14.51 2.64
N SER A 284 -2.19 15.30 3.06
CA SER A 284 -2.48 16.61 2.46
C SER A 284 -1.33 17.59 2.64
N VAL A 285 -0.82 17.69 3.87
CA VAL A 285 0.32 18.54 4.20
C VAL A 285 1.54 18.17 3.37
N LEU A 286 1.90 16.89 3.32
CA LEU A 286 3.08 16.42 2.59
C LEU A 286 2.94 16.67 1.08
N GLY A 287 1.76 16.44 0.51
CA GLY A 287 1.50 16.74 -0.90
C GLY A 287 1.60 18.23 -1.22
N VAL A 288 0.91 19.07 -0.45
CA VAL A 288 0.90 20.53 -0.65
C VAL A 288 2.30 21.12 -0.42
N ALA A 289 3.02 20.68 0.61
CA ALA A 289 4.38 21.12 0.91
C ALA A 289 5.36 20.72 -0.20
N SER A 290 5.22 19.52 -0.78
CA SER A 290 6.05 19.08 -1.91
C SER A 290 5.86 19.99 -3.13
N VAL A 291 4.60 20.29 -3.49
CA VAL A 291 4.28 21.20 -4.60
C VAL A 291 4.82 22.62 -4.35
N MET A 292 4.79 23.12 -3.11
CA MET A 292 5.41 24.40 -2.73
C MET A 292 6.93 24.40 -2.91
N ARG A 293 7.60 23.37 -2.39
CA ARG A 293 9.06 23.21 -2.49
C ARG A 293 9.54 23.18 -3.94
N HIS A 294 8.73 22.61 -4.84
CA HIS A 294 9.01 22.52 -6.27
C HIS A 294 8.53 23.75 -7.08
N GLY A 295 8.01 24.79 -6.41
CA GLY A 295 7.59 26.04 -7.07
C GLY A 295 6.37 25.88 -7.98
N LEU A 296 5.50 24.92 -7.69
CA LEU A 296 4.36 24.54 -8.55
C LEU A 296 3.02 25.17 -8.12
N VAL A 297 3.03 26.01 -7.08
CA VAL A 297 1.87 26.77 -6.59
C VAL A 297 2.12 28.27 -6.65
N THR A 298 1.05 29.01 -6.92
CA THR A 298 1.04 30.47 -7.05
C THR A 298 0.32 31.23 -5.93
N PRO A 299 -0.73 30.72 -5.25
CA PRO A 299 -1.32 31.44 -4.12
C PRO A 299 -0.48 31.25 -2.84
N ASP A 300 -0.65 32.18 -1.89
CA ASP A 300 -0.14 32.03 -0.54
C ASP A 300 -0.87 30.88 0.16
N ILE A 301 -0.18 29.75 0.32
CA ILE A 301 -0.68 28.55 0.98
C ILE A 301 -0.33 28.50 2.47
N SER A 302 0.46 29.46 2.97
CA SER A 302 0.94 29.48 4.36
C SER A 302 -0.20 29.49 5.38
N PRO A 303 -1.36 30.18 5.18
CA PRO A 303 -2.48 30.10 6.12
C PRO A 303 -3.05 28.69 6.25
N ALA A 304 -3.21 27.96 5.14
CA ALA A 304 -3.73 26.60 5.13
C ALA A 304 -2.79 25.65 5.88
N LEU A 305 -1.48 25.76 5.61
CA LEU A 305 -0.45 24.96 6.28
C LEU A 305 -0.32 25.27 7.77
N ALA A 306 -0.46 26.53 8.18
CA ALA A 306 -0.46 26.92 9.59
C ALA A 306 -1.64 26.33 10.37
N GLN A 307 -2.84 26.32 9.77
CA GLN A 307 -4.01 25.67 10.38
C GLN A 307 -3.82 24.15 10.48
N ALA A 308 -3.23 23.53 9.45
CA ALA A 308 -2.88 22.11 9.46
C ALA A 308 -1.89 21.76 10.58
N HIS A 309 -0.88 22.63 10.77
CA HIS A 309 0.09 22.50 11.85
C HIS A 309 -0.59 22.52 13.22
N MET A 310 -1.50 23.47 13.44
CA MET A 310 -2.31 23.52 14.67
C MET A 310 -3.14 22.25 14.85
N PHE A 311 -3.79 21.75 13.79
CA PHE A 311 -4.56 20.52 13.85
C PHE A 311 -3.68 19.32 14.28
N LEU A 312 -2.53 19.13 13.64
CA LEU A 312 -1.62 18.01 13.89
C LEU A 312 -0.92 18.10 15.26
N THR A 313 -0.72 19.28 15.83
CA THR A 313 0.01 19.44 17.11
C THR A 313 -0.91 19.46 18.33
N THR A 314 -2.16 19.89 18.19
CA THR A 314 -3.09 20.04 19.33
C THR A 314 -3.97 18.84 19.61
N ARG A 315 -4.08 17.90 18.65
CA ARG A 315 -4.92 16.71 18.77
C ARG A 315 -4.10 15.43 19.03
N ASN A 316 -4.74 14.47 19.69
CA ASN A 316 -4.20 13.12 19.75
C ASN A 316 -4.34 12.43 18.38
N PRO A 317 -3.39 11.57 17.99
CA PRO A 317 -3.45 10.91 16.71
C PRO A 317 -4.62 9.92 16.71
N GLU A 318 -5.55 10.10 15.77
CA GLU A 318 -6.69 9.21 15.60
C GLU A 318 -6.32 8.06 14.66
N LEU A 319 -6.57 6.82 15.09
CA LEU A 319 -6.32 5.60 14.31
C LEU A 319 -7.56 5.21 13.51
N THR A 320 -7.96 6.09 12.58
CA THR A 320 -9.14 5.88 11.74
C THR A 320 -8.86 4.77 10.72
N PRO A 321 -9.74 3.76 10.58
CA PRO A 321 -9.54 2.68 9.62
C PRO A 321 -9.95 3.15 8.22
N LEU A 322 -8.97 3.62 7.44
CA LEU A 322 -9.18 4.18 6.09
C LEU A 322 -8.72 3.26 4.96
N TRP A 323 -7.89 2.27 5.24
CA TRP A 323 -7.40 1.34 4.23
C TRP A 323 -8.42 0.25 3.93
N LEU A 324 -8.50 -0.18 2.67
CA LEU A 324 -9.45 -1.17 2.17
C LEU A 324 -8.79 -2.55 2.08
N GLY A 325 -9.33 -3.52 2.82
CA GLY A 325 -9.02 -4.95 2.71
C GLY A 325 -10.31 -5.76 2.57
N LYS A 326 -10.42 -6.87 3.31
CA LYS A 326 -11.73 -7.53 3.52
C LYS A 326 -12.70 -6.65 4.30
N THR A 327 -12.15 -5.82 5.18
CA THR A 327 -12.80 -4.78 5.97
C THR A 327 -11.93 -3.54 5.93
N LEU A 328 -12.44 -2.44 6.49
CA LEU A 328 -11.61 -1.27 6.76
C LEU A 328 -10.56 -1.61 7.82
N TYR A 329 -9.36 -1.04 7.67
CA TYR A 329 -8.27 -1.19 8.64
C TYR A 329 -7.40 0.07 8.71
N CYS A 330 -6.63 0.17 9.79
CA CYS A 330 -5.65 1.22 10.01
C CYS A 330 -4.25 0.59 10.05
N VAL A 331 -3.29 1.20 9.34
CA VAL A 331 -1.87 0.83 9.44
C VAL A 331 -1.28 1.57 10.63
N GLN A 332 -1.60 1.11 11.83
CA GLN A 332 -1.35 1.86 13.07
C GLN A 332 0.09 2.39 13.23
N PRO A 333 1.16 1.63 12.89
CA PRO A 333 2.52 2.14 12.99
C PRO A 333 2.83 3.34 12.07
N LEU A 334 2.09 3.48 10.97
CA LEU A 334 2.34 4.51 9.96
C LEU A 334 1.77 5.87 10.37
N VAL A 335 0.65 5.92 11.09
CA VAL A 335 -0.03 7.17 11.45
C VAL A 335 0.87 8.12 12.29
N PRO A 336 1.59 7.65 13.34
CA PRO A 336 2.52 8.50 14.07
C PRO A 336 3.70 9.00 13.23
N ILE A 337 4.17 8.19 12.28
CA ILE A 337 5.27 8.55 11.37
C ILE A 337 4.80 9.67 10.44
N LEU A 338 3.66 9.48 9.77
CA LEU A 338 3.04 10.48 8.91
C LEU A 338 2.83 11.81 9.64
N ARG A 339 2.29 11.76 10.86
CA ARG A 339 2.11 12.94 11.71
C ARG A 339 3.44 13.63 11.98
N THR A 340 4.45 12.88 12.42
CA THR A 340 5.76 13.43 12.76
C THR A 340 6.41 14.09 11.55
N VAL A 341 6.45 13.39 10.42
CA VAL A 341 7.04 13.90 9.17
C VAL A 341 6.29 15.14 8.67
N ALA A 342 4.95 15.13 8.69
CA ALA A 342 4.14 16.27 8.29
C ALA A 342 4.38 17.49 9.18
N THR A 343 4.44 17.31 10.50
CA THR A 343 4.76 18.39 11.45
C THR A 343 6.17 18.94 11.22
N GLN A 344 7.19 18.08 11.11
CA GLN A 344 8.57 18.49 10.84
C GLN A 344 8.69 19.21 9.50
N ARG A 345 7.98 18.75 8.47
CA ARG A 345 7.95 19.42 7.17
C ARG A 345 7.38 20.83 7.29
N LEU A 346 6.31 21.02 8.05
CA LEU A 346 5.71 22.34 8.30
C LEU A 346 6.66 23.28 9.06
N GLU A 347 7.47 22.74 9.97
CA GLU A 347 8.49 23.52 10.71
C GLU A 347 9.70 23.93 9.84
N GLN A 348 9.91 23.27 8.70
CA GLN A 348 10.99 23.55 7.74
C GLN A 348 10.59 24.54 6.63
N LEU A 349 9.29 24.82 6.47
CA LEU A 349 8.75 25.81 5.52
C LEU A 349 8.76 27.21 6.12
#